data_AF-A0AAN8M6C3-F1
#
_entry.id   AF-A0AAN8M6C3-F1
#
_cell.length_a   1.000
_cell.length_b   1.000
_cell.length_c   1.000
_cell.angle_alpha   90.00
_cell.angle_beta   90.00
_cell.angle_gamma   90.00
#
_symmetry.space_group_name_H-M   'P 1'
#
loop_
_entity.id
_entity.type
_entity.pdbx_description
1 polymer ?
#
loop_
_entity_poly.entity_id
_entity_poly.type
_entity_poly.pdbx_seq_one_letter_code
_entity_poly.pdbx_strand_id
1 'polypeptide(L)'
;MVANCISACLAVISVWMSDHHLKLNLGKTELLFLPGKDCPLHDLAITVDNSIVSSSQSAKNHGVTLDNTLSFSANIKAVTRSCRFMLYNIRRLRPYLTQKAAQVLIQALVISRLDYCNSLLA
;
A
#
# COMPACT_ATOMS: atom_id res chain seq x y z
N MET A 1 4.23 10.38 -24.37
CA MET A 1 5.05 11.46 -23.78
C MET A 1 5.35 11.20 -22.30
N VAL A 2 4.34 11.08 -21.43
CA VAL A 2 4.55 10.82 -19.97
C VAL A 2 5.27 9.49 -19.69
N ALA A 3 4.88 8.39 -20.35
CA ALA A 3 5.53 7.07 -20.18
C ALA A 3 7.05 7.13 -20.44
N ASN A 4 7.45 7.87 -21.48
CA ASN A 4 8.85 8.00 -21.88
C ASN A 4 9.65 8.83 -20.86
N CYS A 5 9.05 9.88 -20.30
CA CYS A 5 9.69 10.66 -19.24
C CYS A 5 9.92 9.80 -17.98
N ILE A 6 8.92 9.01 -17.57
CA ILE A 6 9.07 8.12 -16.41
C ILE A 6 10.11 7.02 -16.69
N SER A 7 10.10 6.42 -17.88
CA SER A 7 11.10 5.45 -18.32
C SER A 7 12.52 6.02 -18.27
N ALA A 8 12.73 7.24 -18.80
CA ALA A 8 14.02 7.91 -18.77
C ALA A 8 14.49 8.21 -17.33
N CYS A 9 13.58 8.70 -16.46
CA CYS A 9 13.90 8.90 -15.05
C CYS A 9 14.27 7.60 -14.33
N LEU A 10 13.53 6.51 -14.56
CA LEU A 10 13.84 5.21 -13.97
C LEU A 10 15.17 4.64 -14.48
N ALA A 11 15.53 4.89 -15.75
CA ALA A 11 16.84 4.52 -16.27
C ALA A 11 17.98 5.28 -15.56
N VAL A 12 17.82 6.58 -15.33
CA VAL A 12 18.79 7.38 -14.55
C VAL A 12 18.91 6.86 -13.11
N ILE A 13 17.79 6.54 -12.46
CA ILE A 13 17.78 5.93 -11.12
C ILE A 13 18.44 4.56 -11.14
N SER A 14 18.21 3.73 -12.17
CA SER A 14 18.81 2.40 -12.33
C SER A 14 20.33 2.47 -12.41
N VAL A 15 20.85 3.43 -13.20
CA VAL A 15 22.31 3.71 -13.29
C VAL A 15 22.84 4.15 -11.94
N TRP A 16 22.23 5.15 -11.31
CA TRP A 16 22.67 5.63 -9.98
C TRP A 16 22.67 4.52 -8.94
N MET A 17 21.62 3.69 -8.88
CA MET A 17 21.58 2.54 -7.97
C MET A 17 22.72 1.56 -8.24
N SER A 18 23.01 1.28 -9.52
CA SER A 18 24.07 0.36 -9.93
C SER A 18 25.46 0.89 -9.51
N ASP A 19 25.71 2.19 -9.70
CA ASP A 19 26.93 2.87 -9.26
C ASP A 19 27.11 2.80 -7.73
N HIS A 20 26.00 2.69 -6.99
CA HIS A 20 25.96 2.52 -5.54
C HIS A 20 25.76 1.06 -5.08
N HIS A 21 26.03 0.08 -5.94
CA HIS A 21 25.92 -1.36 -5.64
C HIS A 21 24.52 -1.83 -5.23
N LEU A 22 23.48 -1.15 -5.70
CA LEU A 22 22.07 -1.50 -5.55
C LEU A 22 21.47 -1.93 -6.90
N LYS A 23 20.37 -2.66 -6.85
CA LYS A 23 19.61 -3.07 -8.04
C LYS A 23 18.16 -2.62 -7.93
N LEU A 24 17.68 -1.92 -8.95
CA LEU A 24 16.26 -1.62 -9.10
C LEU A 24 15.49 -2.93 -9.34
N ASN A 25 14.60 -3.30 -8.42
CA ASN A 25 13.85 -4.55 -8.50
C ASN A 25 12.51 -4.35 -9.20
N LEU A 26 12.54 -4.38 -10.53
CA LEU A 26 11.37 -4.20 -11.38
C LEU A 26 10.27 -5.28 -11.14
N GLY A 27 10.64 -6.48 -10.66
CA GLY A 27 9.67 -7.51 -10.30
C GLY A 27 8.85 -7.20 -9.03
N LYS A 28 9.28 -6.20 -8.23
CA LYS A 28 8.53 -5.67 -7.08
C LYS A 28 7.96 -4.28 -7.33
N THR A 29 8.20 -3.68 -8.49
CA THR A 29 7.74 -2.34 -8.82
C THR A 29 6.32 -2.41 -9.36
N GLU A 30 5.40 -1.71 -8.72
CA GLU A 30 4.01 -1.59 -9.15
C GLU A 30 3.75 -0.17 -9.68
N LEU A 31 3.03 -0.05 -10.80
CA LEU A 31 2.65 1.22 -11.38
C LEU A 31 1.16 1.46 -11.11
N LEU A 32 0.85 2.39 -10.21
CA LEU A 32 -0.52 2.80 -9.95
C LEU A 32 -0.79 4.15 -10.65
N PHE A 33 -1.63 4.14 -11.68
CA PHE A 33 -2.06 5.37 -12.33
C PHE A 33 -3.28 5.95 -11.61
N LEU A 34 -3.14 7.20 -11.15
CA LEU A 34 -4.20 7.96 -10.47
C LEU A 34 -4.75 9.02 -11.43
N PRO A 35 -5.85 8.75 -12.16
CA PRO A 35 -6.42 9.72 -13.08
C PRO A 35 -7.00 10.91 -12.32
N GLY A 36 -6.78 12.12 -12.84
CA GLY A 36 -7.52 13.31 -12.43
C GLY A 36 -8.99 13.25 -12.86
N LYS A 37 -9.79 14.21 -12.39
CA LYS A 37 -11.18 14.36 -12.83
C LYS A 37 -11.20 14.51 -14.36
N ASP A 38 -12.00 13.67 -15.02
CA ASP A 38 -12.16 13.64 -16.49
C ASP A 38 -10.94 13.12 -17.30
N CYS A 39 -9.97 12.45 -16.66
CA CYS A 39 -8.94 11.68 -17.37
C CYS A 39 -9.40 10.22 -17.59
N PRO A 40 -9.47 9.73 -18.84
CA PRO A 40 -9.72 8.33 -19.09
C PRO A 40 -8.58 7.48 -18.51
N LEU A 41 -8.94 6.30 -18.00
CA LEU A 41 -7.96 5.31 -17.58
C LEU A 41 -7.04 4.99 -18.76
N HIS A 42 -5.74 5.17 -18.57
CA HIS A 42 -4.74 4.78 -19.58
C HIS A 42 -4.05 3.51 -19.13
N ASP A 43 -4.00 2.53 -20.03
CA ASP A 43 -3.08 1.40 -19.90
C ASP A 43 -1.66 1.91 -20.15
N LEU A 44 -1.09 2.50 -19.09
CA LEU A 44 0.27 2.98 -19.09
C LEU A 44 1.21 1.79 -18.91
N ALA A 45 2.12 1.61 -19.86
CA ALA A 45 3.22 0.65 -19.74
C ALA A 45 4.55 1.41 -19.84
N ILE A 46 5.47 1.08 -18.94
CA ILE A 46 6.80 1.69 -18.87
C ILE A 46 7.82 0.59 -19.11
N THR A 47 8.77 0.84 -20.01
CA THR A 47 9.88 -0.09 -20.26
C THR A 47 11.15 0.45 -19.61
N VAL A 48 11.83 -0.37 -18.81
CA VAL A 48 13.12 -0.05 -18.16
C VAL A 48 14.00 -1.29 -18.27
N ASP A 49 15.21 -1.16 -18.82
CA ASP A 49 16.19 -2.25 -18.95
C ASP A 49 15.57 -3.56 -19.51
N ASN A 50 14.84 -3.44 -20.62
CA ASN A 50 14.07 -4.52 -21.29
C ASN A 50 12.95 -5.19 -20.47
N SER A 51 12.62 -4.66 -19.29
CA SER A 51 11.49 -5.12 -18.48
C SER A 51 10.31 -4.15 -18.62
N ILE A 52 9.09 -4.70 -18.71
CA ILE A 52 7.86 -3.91 -18.83
C ILE A 52 7.15 -3.89 -17.48
N VAL A 53 6.84 -2.68 -16.99
CA VAL A 53 5.99 -2.44 -15.83
C VAL A 53 4.68 -1.85 -16.32
N SER A 54 3.60 -2.62 -16.21
CA SER A 54 2.26 -2.22 -16.62
C SER A 54 1.47 -1.62 -15.46
N SER A 55 0.55 -0.72 -15.80
CA SER A 55 -0.41 -0.15 -14.85
C SER A 55 -1.23 -1.24 -14.15
N SER A 56 -1.38 -1.14 -12.83
CA SER A 56 -2.22 -2.00 -12.02
C SER A 56 -3.46 -1.25 -11.52
N GLN A 57 -4.56 -1.97 -11.32
CA GLN A 57 -5.77 -1.39 -10.72
C GLN A 57 -5.60 -1.09 -9.22
N SER A 58 -4.63 -1.76 -8.59
CA SER A 58 -4.26 -1.54 -7.20
C SER A 58 -2.78 -1.81 -6.99
N ALA A 59 -2.17 -1.11 -6.04
CA ALA A 59 -0.80 -1.31 -5.60
C ALA A 59 -0.71 -1.28 -4.07
N LYS A 60 0.32 -1.89 -3.50
CA LYS A 60 0.51 -1.94 -2.04
C LYS A 60 1.65 -1.03 -1.62
N ASN A 61 1.31 0.07 -0.96
CA ASN A 61 2.30 0.95 -0.36
C ASN A 61 2.40 0.69 1.16
N HIS A 62 3.59 0.29 1.64
CA HIS A 62 3.84 0.00 3.05
C HIS A 62 2.73 -0.82 3.75
N GLY A 63 2.20 -1.84 3.08
CA GLY A 63 1.15 -2.69 3.65
C GLY A 63 -0.29 -2.23 3.40
N VAL A 64 -0.51 -1.00 2.93
CA VAL A 64 -1.82 -0.44 2.58
C VAL A 64 -2.08 -0.61 1.09
N THR A 65 -3.24 -1.18 0.76
CA THR A 65 -3.66 -1.35 -0.64
C THR A 65 -4.38 -0.08 -1.12
N LEU A 66 -3.78 0.55 -2.14
CA LEU A 66 -4.31 1.71 -2.85
C LEU A 66 -4.92 1.21 -4.16
N ASP A 67 -6.12 1.65 -4.51
CA ASP A 67 -6.72 1.45 -5.82
C ASP A 67 -6.61 2.72 -6.68
N ASN A 68 -6.78 2.55 -7.99
CA ASN A 68 -6.66 3.65 -8.95
C ASN A 68 -7.71 4.76 -8.79
N THR A 69 -8.74 4.55 -7.96
CA THR A 69 -9.75 5.56 -7.59
C THR A 69 -9.53 6.16 -6.20
N LEU A 70 -8.49 5.73 -5.48
CA LEU A 70 -8.23 6.09 -4.08
C LEU A 70 -9.47 5.90 -3.17
N SER A 71 -10.26 4.86 -3.44
CA SER A 71 -11.41 4.49 -2.59
C SER A 71 -10.98 3.75 -1.33
N PHE A 72 -9.79 3.12 -1.35
CA PHE A 72 -9.27 2.27 -0.27
C PHE A 72 -10.19 1.09 0.10
N SER A 73 -11.17 0.75 -0.74
CA SER A 73 -12.21 -0.22 -0.41
C SER A 73 -11.66 -1.58 0.00
N ALA A 74 -10.64 -2.08 -0.70
CA ALA A 74 -9.98 -3.35 -0.37
C ALA A 74 -9.27 -3.29 0.99
N ASN A 75 -8.53 -2.19 1.24
CA ASN A 75 -7.83 -1.98 2.51
C ASN A 75 -8.82 -1.84 3.68
N ILE A 76 -9.86 -1.02 3.53
CA ILE A 76 -10.91 -0.83 4.55
C ILE A 76 -11.57 -2.18 4.89
N LYS A 77 -11.91 -3.00 3.88
CA LYS A 77 -12.47 -4.34 4.11
C LYS A 77 -11.49 -5.24 4.88
N ALA A 78 -10.21 -5.24 4.52
CA ALA A 78 -9.19 -6.05 5.18
C ALA A 78 -8.96 -5.63 6.64
N VAL A 79 -8.80 -4.33 6.89
CA VAL A 79 -8.63 -3.76 8.24
C VAL A 79 -9.88 -4.01 9.08
N THR A 80 -11.07 -3.77 8.54
CA THR A 80 -12.34 -4.02 9.25
C THR A 80 -12.47 -5.49 9.64
N ARG A 81 -12.16 -6.42 8.72
CA ARG A 81 -12.18 -7.86 9.01
C ARG A 81 -11.21 -8.21 10.13
N SER A 82 -9.98 -7.70 10.07
CA SER A 82 -8.95 -7.92 11.10
C SER A 82 -9.39 -7.39 12.46
N CYS A 83 -9.85 -6.14 12.54
CA CYS A 83 -10.32 -5.51 13.78
C CYS A 83 -11.52 -6.27 14.38
N ARG A 84 -12.49 -6.68 13.55
CA ARG A 84 -13.63 -7.50 14.00
C ARG A 84 -13.18 -8.83 14.59
N PHE A 85 -12.23 -9.51 13.94
CA PHE A 85 -11.68 -10.76 14.45
C PHE A 85 -10.98 -10.57 15.81
N MET A 86 -10.19 -9.51 15.97
CA MET A 86 -9.54 -9.19 17.24
C MET A 86 -10.54 -8.85 18.34
N LEU A 87 -11.55 -8.03 18.04
CA LEU A 87 -12.61 -7.69 19.00
C LEU A 87 -13.39 -8.93 19.44
N TYR A 88 -13.67 -9.86 18.51
CA TYR A 88 -14.31 -11.13 18.84
C TYR A 88 -13.47 -11.96 19.82
N ASN A 89 -12.16 -12.08 19.59
CA ASN A 89 -11.26 -12.80 20.48
C ASN A 89 -11.12 -12.11 21.85
N ILE A 90 -10.99 -10.79 21.88
CA ILE A 90 -10.94 -10.02 23.14
C ILE A 90 -12.24 -10.20 23.92
N ARG A 91 -13.40 -10.19 23.25
CA ARG A 91 -14.71 -10.44 23.89
C ARG A 91 -14.75 -11.82 24.56
N ARG A 92 -14.22 -12.86 23.91
CA ARG A 92 -14.14 -14.21 24.49
C ARG A 92 -13.23 -14.26 25.72
N LEU A 93 -12.13 -13.51 25.70
CA LEU A 93 -11.19 -13.43 26.81
C LEU A 93 -11.64 -12.47 27.93
N ARG A 94 -12.65 -11.63 27.68
CA ARG A 94 -13.09 -10.55 28.58
C ARG A 94 -13.33 -10.99 30.04
N PRO A 95 -13.91 -12.17 30.34
CA PRO A 95 -14.10 -12.63 31.73
C PRO A 95 -12.79 -12.85 32.50
N TYR A 96 -11.68 -13.10 31.79
CA TYR A 96 -10.38 -13.42 32.36
C TYR A 96 -9.42 -12.22 32.36
N LEU A 97 -9.88 -11.03 31.96
CA LEU A 97 -9.05 -9.85 31.80
C LEU A 97 -9.48 -8.75 32.79
N THR A 98 -8.48 -8.11 33.39
CA THR A 98 -8.69 -6.83 34.08
C THR A 98 -9.05 -5.74 33.07
N GLN A 99 -9.71 -4.68 33.53
CA GLN A 99 -10.06 -3.54 32.67
C GLN A 99 -8.81 -2.95 32.00
N LYS A 100 -7.70 -2.85 32.73
CA LYS A 100 -6.43 -2.33 32.20
C LYS A 100 -5.85 -3.23 31.13
N ALA A 101 -5.84 -4.54 31.34
CA ALA A 101 -5.36 -5.50 30.33
C ALA A 101 -6.22 -5.46 29.06
N ALA A 102 -7.55 -5.41 29.20
CA ALA A 102 -8.46 -5.28 28.07
C ALA A 102 -8.21 -3.98 27.27
N GLN A 103 -7.97 -2.85 27.95
CA GLN A 103 -7.64 -1.59 27.30
C GLN A 103 -6.34 -1.69 26.49
N VAL A 104 -5.29 -2.28 27.06
CA VAL A 104 -4.00 -2.48 26.36
C VAL A 104 -4.18 -3.35 25.12
N LEU A 105 -4.95 -4.44 25.21
CA LEU A 105 -5.23 -5.31 24.07
C LEU A 105 -6.01 -4.58 22.98
N ILE A 106 -7.02 -3.79 23.32
CA ILE A 106 -7.78 -2.99 22.34
C ILE A 106 -6.84 -1.97 21.66
N GLN A 107 -6.01 -1.27 22.43
CA GLN A 107 -5.07 -0.29 21.89
C GLN A 107 -4.06 -0.95 20.93
N ALA A 108 -3.43 -2.04 21.37
CA ALA A 108 -2.37 -2.70 20.64
C ALA A 108 -2.85 -3.47 19.40
N LEU A 109 -4.10 -3.94 19.40
CA LEU A 109 -4.60 -4.89 18.38
C LEU A 109 -5.69 -4.30 17.47
N VAL A 110 -6.38 -3.25 17.90
CA VAL A 110 -7.46 -2.62 17.13
C VAL A 110 -7.07 -1.20 16.76
N ILE A 111 -6.78 -0.36 17.76
CA ILE A 111 -6.50 1.06 17.53
C ILE A 111 -5.23 1.25 16.71
N SER A 112 -4.14 0.54 17.04
CA SER A 112 -2.89 0.56 16.27
C SER A 112 -3.07 0.26 14.78
N ARG A 113 -4.03 -0.61 14.41
CA ARG A 113 -4.33 -0.96 13.01
C ARG A 113 -5.15 0.11 12.30
N LEU A 114 -6.07 0.75 13.02
CA LEU A 114 -6.84 1.87 12.50
C LEU A 114 -5.92 3.09 12.28
N ASP A 115 -5.02 3.34 13.22
CA ASP A 115 -4.07 4.45 13.15
C ASP A 115 -2.96 4.24 12.12
N TYR A 116 -2.66 2.99 11.75
CA TYR A 116 -1.58 2.68 10.80
C TYR A 116 -1.74 3.37 9.45
N CYS A 117 -2.96 3.49 8.93
CA CYS A 117 -3.17 4.17 7.64
C CYS A 117 -2.97 5.69 7.74
N ASN A 118 -3.16 6.28 8.94
CA ASN A 118 -3.00 7.72 9.14
C ASN A 118 -1.54 8.15 9.00
N SER A 119 -0.57 7.29 9.29
CA SER A 119 0.85 7.62 9.14
C SER A 119 1.33 7.70 7.69
N LEU A 120 0.57 7.20 6.72
CA LEU A 120 0.90 7.33 5.30
C LEU A 120 0.59 8.70 4.70
N LEU A 121 -0.23 9.49 5.40
CA LEU A 121 -0.63 10.85 4.99
C LEU A 121 0.14 11.94 5.75
N ALA A 122 1.03 11.54 6.67
CA ALA A 122 1.79 12.43 7.55
C ALA A 122 3.14 12.85 6.95
#